data_AF-A0A6S7IFE7-F1
#
_entry.id   AF-A0A6S7IFE7-F1
#
_cell.length_a   1.000
_cell.length_b   1.000
_cell.length_c   1.000
_cell.angle_alpha   90.00
_cell.angle_beta   90.00
_cell.angle_gamma   90.00
#
_symmetry.space_group_name_H-M   'P 1'
#
loop_
_entity.id
_entity.type
_entity.pdbx_description
1 polymer ?
#
loop_
_entity_poly.entity_id
_entity_poly.type
_entity_poly.pdbx_seq_one_letter_code
_entity_poly.pdbx_strand_id
1 'polypeptide(L)'
;MAARFNNRLSSGKFGNIEAKQRRSVEKRMKGIQTWKTQLISSQEKENETSETAKNIAITTRSNTKISNLAFSLQKKKNNKPIGTPRKHDCRKNHSGSSKGMEPTAAVELFNNITKHNAKYATYTGDDDSTTESFLHAQVPYGIEKFSDIIHIKRSLTSRLHNLTSMKKFPNCSTLSTKVIDYLVKCFMVAVNQNKGDPKSMQTSLKCIVPHAFGDHTKCNESWCRWKQDPTLYKHSYLPYGKDLHGEELKNALNDIFCQYHSDTMVEKLSPINNSQRNESFNSTVGSKTPKIRFYGGSDSNDFRVASAVAQTNRLMNFIEKSAKEVEKSTSKNVCSVLVGHNAKRFDVPVLLRNSNSSIITKFQSLSICFADTLTLFEYLVKNSILDLLNHCKPISFNEAYDDNLYLCKRHKLSETFGSLLYDNSCGKSTISKCMVEKIAGSGLSYANLKNIFDKFGRKGLVR
;
A
#
# COMPACT_ATOMS: atom_id res chain seq x y z
N MET A 1 35.14 -42.17 26.41
CA MET A 1 34.92 -40.71 26.48
C MET A 1 33.53 -40.32 27.02
N ALA A 2 32.82 -41.24 27.70
CA ALA A 2 31.52 -41.00 28.37
C ALA A 2 31.62 -40.96 29.91
N ALA A 3 32.83 -41.10 30.47
CA ALA A 3 33.06 -41.10 31.92
C ALA A 3 33.58 -39.75 32.48
N ARG A 4 33.74 -38.71 31.63
CA ARG A 4 34.15 -37.35 32.04
C ARG A 4 33.01 -36.32 32.03
N PHE A 5 31.79 -36.73 31.67
CA PHE A 5 30.62 -35.84 31.69
C PHE A 5 29.78 -35.97 32.98
N ASN A 6 29.90 -37.09 33.72
CA ASN A 6 29.09 -37.34 34.92
C ASN A 6 29.63 -36.72 36.23
N ASN A 7 30.85 -36.19 36.25
CA ASN A 7 31.44 -35.60 37.47
C ASN A 7 31.31 -34.07 37.58
N ARG A 8 30.47 -33.42 36.74
CA ARG A 8 30.12 -31.99 36.87
C ARG A 8 28.65 -31.72 37.23
N LEU A 9 27.87 -32.77 37.53
CA LEU A 9 26.46 -32.66 37.95
C LEU A 9 26.25 -32.74 39.47
N SER A 10 27.33 -32.81 40.26
CA SER A 10 27.27 -32.88 41.73
C SER A 10 27.59 -31.56 42.46
N SER A 11 27.70 -30.43 41.74
CA SER A 11 27.81 -29.10 42.37
C SER A 11 26.47 -28.35 42.29
N GLY A 12 25.74 -28.33 43.40
CA GLY A 12 24.39 -27.79 43.56
C GLY A 12 24.22 -26.30 43.28
N LYS A 13 24.20 -25.93 41.99
CA LYS A 13 23.85 -24.57 41.51
C LYS A 13 22.73 -24.50 40.48
N PHE A 14 22.04 -25.62 40.18
CA PHE A 14 20.86 -25.62 39.30
C PHE A 14 19.50 -25.67 40.03
N GLY A 15 19.45 -26.06 41.31
CA GLY A 15 18.20 -26.13 42.08
C GLY A 15 17.59 -24.77 42.46
N ASN A 16 18.36 -23.69 42.45
CA ASN A 16 17.89 -22.36 42.89
C ASN A 16 17.27 -21.50 41.76
N ILE A 17 17.44 -21.90 40.50
CA ILE A 17 16.86 -21.19 39.34
C ILE A 17 15.47 -21.76 39.02
N GLU A 18 15.30 -23.09 39.11
CA GLU A 18 13.98 -23.74 38.96
C GLU A 18 13.00 -23.38 40.08
N ALA A 19 13.47 -23.25 41.34
CA ALA A 19 12.62 -22.84 42.45
C ALA A 19 12.14 -21.38 42.34
N LYS A 20 12.96 -20.47 41.78
CA LYS A 20 12.58 -19.08 41.51
C LYS A 20 11.62 -18.96 40.32
N GLN A 21 11.80 -19.77 39.27
CA GLN A 21 10.86 -19.81 38.15
C GLN A 21 9.51 -20.46 38.54
N ARG A 22 9.51 -21.53 39.34
CA ARG A 22 8.26 -22.14 39.85
C ARG A 22 7.47 -21.20 40.77
N ARG A 23 8.12 -20.46 41.69
CA ARG A 23 7.43 -19.46 42.54
C ARG A 23 6.88 -18.26 41.76
N SER A 24 7.52 -17.88 40.65
CA SER A 24 7.04 -16.82 39.75
C SER A 24 5.82 -17.28 38.93
N VAL A 25 5.81 -18.54 38.51
CA VAL A 25 4.67 -19.17 37.81
C VAL A 25 3.50 -19.44 38.76
N GLU A 26 3.73 -19.88 40.01
CA GLU A 26 2.69 -20.04 41.02
C GLU A 26 2.04 -18.71 41.44
N LYS A 27 2.81 -17.62 41.56
CA LYS A 27 2.25 -16.27 41.80
C LYS A 27 1.41 -15.79 40.61
N ARG A 28 1.82 -16.10 39.36
CA ARG A 28 1.03 -15.80 38.15
C ARG A 28 -0.22 -16.68 38.03
N MET A 29 -0.15 -17.96 38.40
CA MET A 29 -1.29 -18.89 38.41
C MET A 29 -2.32 -18.55 39.49
N LYS A 30 -1.89 -18.15 40.70
CA LYS A 30 -2.81 -17.65 41.74
C LYS A 30 -3.51 -16.35 41.32
N GLY A 31 -2.80 -15.42 40.66
CA GLY A 31 -3.41 -14.21 40.11
C GLY A 31 -4.44 -14.47 39.00
N ILE A 32 -4.22 -15.50 38.18
CA ILE A 32 -5.15 -15.92 37.10
C ILE A 32 -6.39 -16.65 37.66
N GLN A 33 -6.23 -17.42 38.75
CA GLN A 33 -7.37 -18.07 39.43
C GLN A 33 -8.28 -17.05 40.13
N THR A 34 -7.72 -16.03 40.81
CA THR A 34 -8.55 -14.98 41.45
C THR A 34 -9.30 -14.13 40.42
N TRP A 35 -8.71 -13.90 39.23
CA TRP A 35 -9.38 -13.24 38.11
C TRP A 35 -10.48 -14.09 37.49
N LYS A 36 -10.31 -15.42 37.40
CA LYS A 36 -11.36 -16.32 36.91
C LYS A 36 -12.58 -16.38 37.83
N THR A 37 -12.38 -16.37 39.15
CA THR A 37 -13.51 -16.42 40.10
C THR A 37 -14.30 -15.10 40.15
N GLN A 38 -13.67 -13.94 39.90
CA GLN A 38 -14.35 -12.64 39.82
C GLN A 38 -15.04 -12.39 38.46
N LEU A 39 -14.55 -13.02 37.38
CA LEU A 39 -15.23 -12.97 36.08
C LEU A 39 -16.49 -13.84 36.06
N ILE A 40 -16.46 -15.00 36.74
CA ILE A 40 -17.60 -15.93 36.81
C ILE A 40 -18.74 -15.35 37.68
N SER A 41 -18.45 -14.63 38.77
CA SER A 41 -19.50 -13.97 39.57
C SER A 41 -20.11 -12.73 38.91
N SER A 42 -19.43 -12.15 37.90
CA SER A 42 -19.96 -11.03 37.11
C SER A 42 -20.77 -11.50 35.89
N GLN A 43 -20.50 -12.72 35.37
CA GLN A 43 -21.28 -13.33 34.29
C GLN A 43 -22.62 -13.95 34.75
N GLU A 44 -22.82 -14.19 36.05
CA GLU A 44 -24.08 -14.73 36.60
C GLU A 44 -25.18 -13.67 36.84
N LYS A 45 -24.92 -12.37 36.61
CA LYS A 45 -25.93 -11.29 36.73
C LYS A 45 -26.37 -10.63 35.42
N GLU A 46 -25.82 -11.01 34.28
CA GLU A 46 -26.27 -10.54 32.95
C GLU A 46 -26.92 -11.64 32.10
N ASN A 47 -27.20 -12.80 32.70
CA ASN A 47 -27.75 -13.99 32.02
C ASN A 47 -29.28 -14.09 32.01
N GLU A 48 -30.03 -12.98 32.11
CA GLU A 48 -31.51 -13.05 32.11
C GLU A 48 -32.21 -12.21 31.04
N THR A 49 -31.50 -11.66 30.06
CA THR A 49 -32.19 -11.15 28.86
C THR A 49 -31.46 -11.45 27.55
N SER A 50 -32.19 -12.18 26.70
CA SER A 50 -32.00 -12.30 25.25
C SER A 50 -31.05 -13.39 24.77
N GLU A 51 -31.40 -14.60 25.14
CA GLU A 51 -31.23 -15.82 24.35
C GLU A 51 -31.87 -15.66 22.95
N THR A 52 -31.13 -15.12 21.97
CA THR A 52 -31.44 -15.22 20.53
C THR A 52 -30.26 -14.77 19.67
N ALA A 53 -29.10 -15.44 19.78
CA ALA A 53 -28.10 -15.50 18.70
C ALA A 53 -27.03 -16.57 18.98
N LYS A 54 -27.47 -17.82 19.14
CA LYS A 54 -26.63 -18.96 18.78
C LYS A 54 -26.46 -18.92 17.26
N ASN A 55 -25.24 -18.69 16.76
CA ASN A 55 -24.59 -19.58 15.79
C ASN A 55 -23.25 -19.02 15.24
N ILE A 56 -22.20 -19.73 15.63
CA ILE A 56 -21.14 -20.30 14.78
C ILE A 56 -20.00 -19.37 14.30
N ALA A 57 -18.80 -19.85 14.63
CA ALA A 57 -17.49 -19.34 14.34
C ALA A 57 -16.97 -19.69 12.92
N ILE A 58 -15.74 -19.22 12.65
CA ILE A 58 -14.67 -19.82 11.84
C ILE A 58 -14.16 -18.97 10.65
N THR A 59 -12.84 -18.96 10.61
CA THR A 59 -11.81 -18.30 9.81
C THR A 59 -11.77 -18.58 8.30
N THR A 60 -10.96 -17.75 7.62
CA THR A 60 -10.23 -17.92 6.34
C THR A 60 -10.91 -17.72 4.98
N ARG A 61 -10.31 -16.79 4.21
CA ARG A 61 -10.16 -16.69 2.74
C ARG A 61 -11.06 -17.62 1.89
N SER A 62 -12.10 -17.04 1.27
CA SER A 62 -12.69 -17.47 0.00
C SER A 62 -13.65 -16.39 -0.52
N ASN A 63 -13.28 -15.78 -1.65
CA ASN A 63 -14.11 -15.38 -2.79
C ASN A 63 -15.52 -14.80 -2.58
N THR A 64 -15.66 -13.53 -2.97
CA THR A 64 -16.71 -13.00 -3.87
C THR A 64 -18.11 -13.65 -3.77
N LYS A 65 -18.98 -13.06 -2.93
CA LYS A 65 -20.43 -12.88 -3.16
C LYS A 65 -21.21 -12.26 -1.99
N ILE A 66 -20.56 -11.90 -0.87
CA ILE A 66 -21.22 -11.30 0.31
C ILE A 66 -20.95 -9.79 0.40
N SER A 67 -21.23 -9.04 -0.67
CA SER A 67 -21.23 -7.57 -0.62
C SER A 67 -22.54 -6.92 -1.05
N ASN A 68 -23.55 -7.71 -1.43
CA ASN A 68 -24.80 -7.16 -1.97
C ASN A 68 -26.03 -7.35 -1.07
N LEU A 69 -25.90 -7.80 0.18
CA LEU A 69 -27.06 -8.03 1.06
C LEU A 69 -26.99 -7.42 2.48
N ALA A 70 -26.09 -6.46 2.71
CA ALA A 70 -25.97 -5.78 4.02
C ALA A 70 -26.13 -4.25 3.93
N PHE A 71 -26.86 -3.75 2.93
CA PHE A 71 -27.20 -2.32 2.81
C PHE A 71 -28.71 -2.08 2.73
N SER A 72 -29.50 -2.86 3.46
CA SER A 72 -30.97 -2.72 3.46
C SER A 72 -31.63 -2.84 4.83
N LEU A 73 -30.96 -2.37 5.89
CA LEU A 73 -31.61 -2.17 7.20
C LEU A 73 -32.04 -0.70 7.36
N GLN A 74 -33.29 -0.47 6.93
CA GLN A 74 -34.26 0.50 7.46
C GLN A 74 -33.75 1.87 7.96
N LYS A 75 -33.61 2.82 7.04
CA LYS A 75 -33.92 4.22 7.37
C LYS A 75 -35.43 4.34 7.59
N LYS A 76 -35.88 4.40 8.84
CA LYS A 76 -37.20 4.97 9.16
C LYS A 76 -37.18 6.44 8.70
N LYS A 77 -38.02 6.75 7.71
CA LYS A 77 -38.28 8.12 7.23
C LYS A 77 -38.89 8.93 8.37
N ASN A 78 -38.11 9.79 9.02
CA ASN A 78 -38.68 10.99 9.64
C ASN A 78 -38.77 12.05 8.54
N ASN A 79 -39.98 12.25 8.01
CA ASN A 79 -40.31 13.35 7.11
C ASN A 79 -40.17 14.68 7.87
N LYS A 80 -38.95 15.24 7.89
CA LYS A 80 -38.77 16.69 8.07
C LYS A 80 -38.85 17.36 6.69
N PRO A 81 -39.40 18.58 6.58
CA PRO A 81 -39.37 19.31 5.31
C PRO A 81 -37.90 19.43 4.89
N ILE A 82 -37.60 19.08 3.65
CA ILE A 82 -36.25 19.15 3.07
C ILE A 82 -35.89 20.63 2.98
N GLY A 83 -35.26 21.17 4.02
CA GLY A 83 -34.46 22.38 3.88
C GLY A 83 -33.42 22.12 2.80
N THR A 84 -33.21 23.09 1.91
CA THR A 84 -32.26 22.99 0.79
C THR A 84 -30.93 22.41 1.30
N PRO A 85 -30.42 21.30 0.71
CA PRO A 85 -29.14 20.74 1.10
C PRO A 85 -28.07 21.82 1.03
N ARG A 86 -27.17 21.88 2.03
CA ARG A 86 -25.98 22.75 1.93
C ARG A 86 -25.28 22.44 0.61
N LYS A 87 -24.92 23.48 -0.15
CA LYS A 87 -24.19 23.34 -1.41
C LYS A 87 -22.88 22.58 -1.13
N HIS A 88 -22.84 21.30 -1.49
CA HIS A 88 -21.65 20.48 -1.29
C HIS A 88 -20.55 20.86 -2.29
N ASP A 89 -19.30 20.94 -1.82
CA ASP A 89 -18.11 20.99 -2.68
C ASP A 89 -17.85 19.58 -3.23
N CYS A 90 -18.56 19.23 -4.31
CA CYS A 90 -18.46 17.92 -4.93
C CYS A 90 -17.25 17.85 -5.84
N ARG A 91 -16.18 17.19 -5.37
CA ARG A 91 -14.97 16.95 -6.18
C ARG A 91 -14.99 15.59 -6.87
N LYS A 92 -16.19 15.04 -7.10
CA LYS A 92 -16.37 13.81 -7.83
C LYS A 92 -16.08 14.07 -9.31
N ASN A 93 -15.02 13.45 -9.83
CA ASN A 93 -14.58 13.60 -11.22
C ASN A 93 -14.97 12.43 -12.14
N HIS A 94 -15.48 11.32 -11.58
CA HIS A 94 -15.90 10.16 -12.36
C HIS A 94 -17.23 9.60 -11.85
N SER A 95 -18.06 9.16 -12.78
CA SER A 95 -19.30 8.44 -12.48
C SER A 95 -19.31 7.08 -13.19
N GLY A 96 -19.78 6.04 -12.51
CA GLY A 96 -19.82 4.68 -13.02
C GLY A 96 -18.85 3.74 -12.29
N SER A 97 -18.50 2.63 -12.94
CA SER A 97 -17.60 1.63 -12.37
C SER A 97 -16.17 2.17 -12.22
N SER A 98 -15.47 1.71 -11.18
CA SER A 98 -14.04 1.99 -10.99
C SER A 98 -13.19 1.48 -12.15
N LYS A 99 -13.58 0.36 -12.78
CA LYS A 99 -12.91 -0.17 -13.99
C LYS A 99 -13.04 0.77 -15.21
N GLY A 100 -14.04 1.65 -15.21
CA GLY A 100 -14.23 2.64 -16.27
C GLY A 100 -13.39 3.90 -16.09
N MET A 101 -12.75 4.11 -14.94
CA MET A 101 -12.00 5.35 -14.66
C MET A 101 -10.81 5.52 -15.61
N GLU A 102 -10.04 4.46 -15.83
CA GLU A 102 -8.88 4.47 -16.71
C GLU A 102 -9.25 4.73 -18.18
N PRO A 103 -10.16 3.96 -18.81
CA PRO A 103 -10.51 4.21 -20.21
C PRO A 103 -11.16 5.58 -20.42
N THR A 104 -12.01 6.04 -19.48
CA THR A 104 -12.60 7.38 -19.56
C THR A 104 -11.54 8.48 -19.47
N ALA A 105 -10.58 8.36 -18.53
CA ALA A 105 -9.49 9.32 -18.41
C ALA A 105 -8.56 9.31 -19.63
N ALA A 106 -8.31 8.14 -20.24
CA ALA A 106 -7.54 8.03 -21.47
C ALA A 106 -8.24 8.76 -22.63
N VAL A 107 -9.54 8.53 -22.85
CA VAL A 107 -10.32 9.25 -23.87
C VAL A 107 -10.29 10.76 -23.65
N GLU A 108 -10.46 11.21 -22.41
CA GLU A 108 -10.37 12.63 -22.06
C GLU A 108 -9.00 13.22 -22.40
N LEU A 109 -7.91 12.53 -22.08
CA LEU A 109 -6.53 12.94 -22.39
C LEU A 109 -6.30 13.09 -23.90
N PHE A 110 -6.72 12.10 -24.69
CA PHE A 110 -6.54 12.09 -26.15
C PHE A 110 -7.43 13.12 -26.86
N ASN A 111 -8.62 13.40 -26.33
CA ASN A 111 -9.46 14.46 -26.87
C ASN A 111 -8.95 15.85 -26.47
N ASN A 112 -8.41 16.02 -25.26
CA ASN A 112 -7.90 17.32 -24.81
C ASN A 112 -6.70 17.81 -25.64
N ILE A 113 -5.81 16.93 -26.11
CA ILE A 113 -4.66 17.35 -26.92
C ILE A 113 -5.07 17.93 -28.28
N THR A 114 -6.22 17.51 -28.83
CA THR A 114 -6.75 18.05 -30.10
C THR A 114 -7.08 19.53 -30.02
N LYS A 115 -7.45 20.02 -28.82
CA LYS A 115 -7.70 21.45 -28.56
C LYS A 115 -6.44 22.31 -28.74
N HIS A 116 -5.27 21.68 -28.69
CA HIS A 116 -3.96 22.31 -28.89
C HIS A 116 -3.39 22.04 -30.29
N ASN A 117 -4.22 21.61 -31.25
CA ASN A 117 -3.82 21.27 -32.61
C ASN A 117 -2.73 20.19 -32.68
N ALA A 118 -2.74 19.25 -31.73
CA ALA A 118 -1.82 18.13 -31.65
C ALA A 118 -2.57 16.80 -31.51
N LYS A 119 -1.91 15.69 -31.87
CA LYS A 119 -2.47 14.33 -31.84
C LYS A 119 -1.43 13.36 -31.29
N TYR A 120 -1.87 12.39 -30.50
CA TYR A 120 -1.03 11.27 -30.07
C TYR A 120 -1.13 10.12 -31.06
N ALA A 121 -0.11 9.91 -31.89
CA ALA A 121 -0.12 8.82 -32.88
C ALA A 121 -0.08 7.42 -32.23
N THR A 122 0.64 7.28 -31.11
CA THR A 122 0.93 5.99 -30.49
C THR A 122 0.82 6.06 -28.98
N TYR A 123 0.45 4.95 -28.32
CA TYR A 123 0.55 4.82 -26.87
C TYR A 123 1.07 3.45 -26.45
N THR A 124 1.55 3.35 -25.20
CA THR A 124 2.00 2.10 -24.62
C THR A 124 1.21 1.82 -23.36
N GLY A 125 0.70 0.61 -23.24
CA GLY A 125 -0.03 0.15 -22.07
C GLY A 125 -0.13 -1.37 -22.05
N ASP A 126 -0.82 -1.88 -21.03
CA ASP A 126 -1.09 -3.30 -20.89
C ASP A 126 -1.97 -3.80 -22.05
N ASP A 127 -1.94 -5.11 -22.31
CA ASP A 127 -2.76 -5.74 -23.36
C ASP A 127 -4.26 -5.83 -23.01
N ASP A 128 -4.72 -5.06 -22.03
CA ASP A 128 -6.13 -4.90 -21.71
C ASP A 128 -6.86 -4.21 -22.89
N SER A 129 -7.94 -4.84 -23.35
CA SER A 129 -8.69 -4.41 -24.54
C SER A 129 -9.66 -3.27 -24.25
N THR A 130 -9.95 -2.96 -22.98
CA THR A 130 -10.96 -1.98 -22.59
C THR A 130 -10.56 -0.55 -22.95
N THR A 131 -9.33 -0.16 -22.63
CA THR A 131 -8.81 1.18 -22.94
C THR A 131 -8.64 1.37 -24.45
N GLU A 132 -8.13 0.35 -25.14
CA GLU A 132 -7.99 0.35 -26.61
C GLU A 132 -9.35 0.52 -27.30
N SER A 133 -10.36 -0.26 -26.89
CA SER A 133 -11.71 -0.18 -27.47
C SER A 133 -12.35 1.20 -27.27
N PHE A 134 -12.18 1.80 -26.09
CA PHE A 134 -12.72 3.13 -25.81
C PHE A 134 -12.03 4.22 -26.64
N LEU A 135 -10.71 4.13 -26.80
CA LEU A 135 -9.94 5.06 -27.63
C LEU A 135 -10.38 4.99 -29.09
N HIS A 136 -10.48 3.79 -29.66
CA HIS A 136 -10.94 3.61 -31.05
C HIS A 136 -12.37 4.08 -31.27
N ALA A 137 -13.26 3.95 -30.28
CA ALA A 137 -14.65 4.35 -30.40
C ALA A 137 -14.88 5.87 -30.24
N GLN A 138 -14.06 6.56 -29.44
CA GLN A 138 -14.36 7.93 -28.98
C GLN A 138 -13.31 8.99 -29.35
N VAL A 139 -12.16 8.60 -29.90
CA VAL A 139 -11.13 9.55 -30.36
C VAL A 139 -11.21 9.71 -31.88
N PRO A 140 -11.23 10.95 -32.42
CA PRO A 140 -11.52 11.21 -33.82
C PRO A 140 -10.35 10.95 -34.78
N TYR A 141 -9.29 10.25 -34.35
CA TYR A 141 -8.12 9.97 -35.16
C TYR A 141 -7.51 8.60 -34.83
N GLY A 142 -6.76 8.04 -35.78
CA GLY A 142 -6.11 6.73 -35.63
C GLY A 142 -5.04 6.74 -34.55
N ILE A 143 -5.13 5.79 -33.62
CA ILE A 143 -4.17 5.58 -32.54
C ILE A 143 -3.63 4.16 -32.65
N GLU A 144 -2.32 4.02 -32.61
CA GLU A 144 -1.64 2.72 -32.55
C GLU A 144 -1.25 2.38 -31.11
N LYS A 145 -1.49 1.13 -30.71
CA LYS A 145 -1.11 0.60 -29.40
C LYS A 145 0.18 -0.22 -29.52
N PHE A 146 1.19 0.16 -28.75
CA PHE A 146 2.38 -0.65 -28.52
C PHE A 146 2.25 -1.44 -27.22
N SER A 147 2.77 -2.67 -27.23
CA SER A 147 2.73 -3.54 -26.05
C SER A 147 3.86 -3.19 -25.08
N ASP A 148 3.56 -3.24 -23.79
CA ASP A 148 4.57 -3.10 -22.74
C ASP A 148 5.42 -4.38 -22.64
N ILE A 149 6.72 -4.26 -22.93
CA ILE A 149 7.66 -5.38 -22.88
C ILE A 149 7.73 -6.08 -21.50
N ILE A 150 7.55 -5.33 -20.41
CA ILE A 150 7.57 -5.88 -19.05
C ILE A 150 6.31 -6.73 -18.83
N HIS A 151 5.16 -6.28 -19.31
CA HIS A 151 3.92 -7.06 -19.26
C HIS A 151 3.97 -8.30 -20.16
N ILE A 152 4.51 -8.18 -21.37
CA ILE A 152 4.73 -9.33 -22.27
C ILE A 152 5.65 -10.37 -21.62
N LYS A 153 6.76 -9.92 -21.01
CA LYS A 153 7.66 -10.81 -20.26
C LYS A 153 6.91 -11.56 -19.16
N ARG A 154 6.12 -10.84 -18.35
CA ARG A 154 5.32 -11.43 -17.25
C ARG A 154 4.29 -12.42 -17.80
N SER A 155 3.59 -12.06 -18.87
CA SER A 155 2.59 -12.91 -19.54
C SER A 155 3.22 -14.22 -20.03
N LEU A 156 4.37 -14.15 -20.72
CA LEU A 156 5.12 -15.32 -21.15
C LEU A 156 5.54 -16.20 -19.96
N THR A 157 6.12 -15.61 -18.91
CA THR A 157 6.52 -16.34 -17.70
C THR A 157 5.32 -17.06 -17.06
N SER A 158 4.19 -16.38 -16.90
CA SER A 158 2.97 -16.98 -16.34
C SER A 158 2.44 -18.12 -17.19
N ARG A 159 2.43 -17.98 -18.53
CA ARG A 159 2.00 -19.05 -19.44
C ARG A 159 2.89 -20.28 -19.38
N LEU A 160 4.20 -20.10 -19.26
CA LEU A 160 5.15 -21.21 -19.09
C LEU A 160 4.94 -21.94 -17.75
N HIS A 161 4.70 -21.20 -16.66
CA HIS A 161 4.36 -21.82 -15.38
C HIS A 161 3.02 -22.56 -15.40
N ASN A 162 2.02 -22.01 -16.09
CA ASN A 162 0.72 -22.68 -16.28
C ASN A 162 0.87 -23.95 -17.11
N LEU A 163 1.78 -23.97 -18.09
CA LEU A 163 2.06 -25.20 -18.84
C LEU A 163 2.60 -26.30 -17.92
N THR A 164 3.52 -25.96 -17.01
CA THR A 164 4.05 -26.90 -16.01
C THR A 164 2.98 -27.44 -15.07
N SER A 165 1.97 -26.63 -14.71
CA SER A 165 0.91 -27.05 -13.79
C SER A 165 -0.21 -27.84 -14.48
N MET A 166 -0.53 -27.54 -15.73
CA MET A 166 -1.67 -28.13 -16.46
C MET A 166 -1.32 -29.43 -17.19
N LYS A 167 -0.09 -29.57 -17.70
CA LYS A 167 0.32 -30.73 -18.49
C LYS A 167 1.56 -31.37 -17.88
N LYS A 168 1.48 -32.68 -17.60
CA LYS A 168 2.65 -33.51 -17.36
C LYS A 168 3.10 -34.07 -18.69
N PHE A 169 4.38 -33.90 -19.01
CA PHE A 169 5.00 -34.44 -20.21
C PHE A 169 5.84 -35.67 -19.81
N PRO A 170 5.27 -36.89 -19.82
CA PRO A 170 6.04 -38.09 -19.55
C PRO A 170 7.15 -38.25 -20.61
N ASN A 171 8.32 -38.75 -20.22
CA ASN A 171 9.48 -38.96 -21.09
C ASN A 171 10.03 -37.70 -21.79
N CYS A 172 9.67 -36.51 -21.30
CA CYS A 172 10.16 -35.23 -21.81
C CYS A 172 11.01 -34.51 -20.74
N SER A 173 11.72 -33.48 -21.17
CA SER A 173 12.44 -32.60 -20.25
C SER A 173 11.51 -31.88 -19.27
N THR A 174 11.91 -31.84 -18.00
CA THR A 174 11.14 -31.14 -16.97
C THR A 174 11.24 -29.63 -17.16
N LEU A 175 10.10 -28.95 -17.32
CA LEU A 175 10.00 -27.49 -17.36
C LEU A 175 10.17 -26.88 -15.95
N SER A 176 11.40 -26.96 -15.43
CA SER A 176 11.79 -26.38 -14.15
C SER A 176 11.89 -24.85 -14.23
N THR A 177 11.89 -24.17 -13.07
CA THR A 177 12.07 -22.71 -13.00
C THR A 177 13.31 -22.23 -13.77
N LYS A 178 14.42 -22.99 -13.74
CA LYS A 178 15.63 -22.65 -14.50
C LYS A 178 15.43 -22.67 -16.01
N VAL A 179 14.66 -23.65 -16.52
CA VAL A 179 14.35 -23.74 -17.95
C VAL A 179 13.43 -22.60 -18.37
N ILE A 180 12.44 -22.25 -17.54
CA ILE A 180 11.55 -21.10 -17.77
C ILE A 180 12.37 -19.80 -17.82
N ASP A 181 13.24 -19.58 -16.83
CA ASP A 181 14.11 -18.40 -16.78
C ASP A 181 15.02 -18.31 -18.00
N TYR A 182 15.53 -19.44 -18.49
CA TYR A 182 16.31 -19.51 -19.72
C TYR A 182 15.49 -19.11 -20.96
N LEU A 183 14.30 -19.69 -21.14
CA LEU A 183 13.43 -19.36 -22.28
C LEU A 183 13.01 -17.89 -22.28
N VAL A 184 12.65 -17.36 -21.11
CA VAL A 184 12.31 -15.94 -20.93
C VAL A 184 13.53 -15.05 -21.20
N LYS A 185 14.74 -15.48 -20.82
CA LYS A 185 15.97 -14.76 -21.14
C LYS A 185 16.25 -14.75 -22.64
N CYS A 186 16.12 -15.89 -23.33
CA CYS A 186 16.25 -15.95 -24.79
C CYS A 186 15.25 -15.03 -25.49
N PHE A 187 13.99 -15.02 -25.02
CA PHE A 187 12.97 -14.09 -25.51
C PHE A 187 13.41 -12.62 -25.35
N MET A 188 13.84 -12.23 -24.15
CA MET A 188 14.27 -10.85 -23.90
C MET A 188 15.50 -10.47 -24.73
N VAL A 189 16.46 -11.38 -24.92
CA VAL A 189 17.63 -11.12 -25.77
C VAL A 189 17.21 -10.92 -27.23
N ALA A 190 16.38 -11.81 -27.76
CA ALA A 190 15.86 -11.72 -29.13
C ALA A 190 15.10 -10.40 -29.37
N VAL A 191 14.28 -9.96 -28.42
CA VAL A 191 13.56 -8.68 -28.54
C VAL A 191 14.53 -7.50 -28.48
N ASN A 192 15.43 -7.47 -27.50
CA ASN A 192 16.37 -6.34 -27.31
C ASN A 192 17.37 -6.18 -28.46
N GLN A 193 17.83 -7.27 -29.07
CA GLN A 193 18.77 -7.23 -30.18
C GLN A 193 18.15 -6.72 -31.48
N ASN A 194 16.83 -6.86 -31.65
CA ASN A 194 16.11 -6.51 -32.88
C ASN A 194 15.22 -5.27 -32.69
N LYS A 195 15.66 -4.32 -31.86
CA LYS A 195 14.91 -3.08 -31.61
C LYS A 195 14.69 -2.31 -32.92
N GLY A 196 13.44 -2.04 -33.25
CA GLY A 196 13.04 -1.33 -34.46
C GLY A 196 13.07 -2.16 -35.74
N ASP A 197 13.36 -3.46 -35.68
CA ASP A 197 13.31 -4.37 -36.84
C ASP A 197 12.31 -5.53 -36.58
N PRO A 198 11.06 -5.39 -37.03
CA PRO A 198 10.05 -6.42 -36.86
C PRO A 198 10.41 -7.75 -37.56
N LYS A 199 10.99 -7.71 -38.77
CA LYS A 199 11.25 -8.94 -39.54
C LYS A 199 12.36 -9.77 -38.90
N SER A 200 13.45 -9.11 -38.49
CA SER A 200 14.55 -9.80 -37.80
C SER A 200 14.12 -10.29 -36.40
N MET A 201 13.29 -9.52 -35.69
CA MET A 201 12.70 -9.94 -34.42
C MET A 201 11.85 -11.21 -34.59
N GLN A 202 10.98 -11.24 -35.60
CA GLN A 202 10.13 -12.40 -35.88
C GLN A 202 10.97 -13.67 -36.12
N THR A 203 12.00 -13.57 -36.97
CA THR A 203 12.92 -14.68 -37.24
C THR A 203 13.63 -15.14 -35.97
N SER A 204 14.12 -14.20 -35.16
CA SER A 204 14.82 -14.51 -33.91
C SER A 204 13.89 -15.20 -32.89
N LEU A 205 12.64 -14.75 -32.76
CA LEU A 205 11.65 -15.36 -31.88
C LEU A 205 11.28 -16.79 -32.32
N LYS A 206 11.11 -17.02 -33.63
CA LYS A 206 10.84 -18.36 -34.20
C LYS A 206 11.96 -19.37 -33.91
N CYS A 207 13.19 -18.90 -33.69
CA CYS A 207 14.33 -19.75 -33.43
C CYS A 207 14.51 -20.15 -31.96
N ILE A 208 13.80 -19.53 -31.00
CA ILE A 208 14.00 -19.78 -29.57
C ILE A 208 13.71 -21.24 -29.20
N VAL A 209 12.57 -21.78 -29.63
CA VAL A 209 12.19 -23.15 -29.32
C VAL A 209 13.10 -24.15 -30.03
N PRO A 210 13.33 -24.10 -31.36
CA PRO A 210 14.30 -24.97 -32.02
C PRO A 210 15.68 -24.96 -31.36
N HIS A 211 16.18 -23.76 -31.02
CA HIS A 211 17.48 -23.58 -30.36
C HIS A 211 17.56 -24.28 -29.00
N ALA A 212 16.49 -24.25 -28.19
CA ALA A 212 16.48 -24.92 -26.89
C ALA A 212 16.47 -26.46 -27.00
N PHE A 213 16.15 -27.01 -28.17
CA PHE A 213 16.15 -28.44 -28.49
C PHE A 213 17.36 -28.85 -29.35
N GLY A 214 18.38 -28.00 -29.47
CA GLY A 214 19.61 -28.28 -30.21
C GLY A 214 19.54 -28.02 -31.73
N ASP A 215 18.41 -27.53 -32.25
CA ASP A 215 18.32 -27.13 -33.66
C ASP A 215 18.78 -25.68 -33.84
N HIS A 216 20.01 -25.53 -34.30
CA HIS A 216 20.66 -24.24 -34.53
C HIS A 216 20.66 -23.77 -36.00
N THR A 217 19.96 -24.49 -36.89
CA THR A 217 19.97 -24.24 -38.35
C THR A 217 19.62 -22.79 -38.69
N LYS A 218 18.51 -22.30 -38.12
CA LYS A 218 17.95 -20.96 -38.36
C LYS A 218 18.47 -19.88 -37.40
N CYS A 219 19.35 -20.22 -36.47
CA CYS A 219 19.88 -19.27 -35.50
C CYS A 219 20.79 -18.22 -36.14
N ASN A 220 20.87 -17.02 -35.55
CA ASN A 220 21.82 -15.98 -35.93
C ASN A 220 23.10 -16.10 -35.08
N GLU A 221 24.27 -15.87 -35.68
CA GLU A 221 25.58 -15.86 -35.03
C GLU A 221 25.68 -14.84 -33.88
N SER A 222 24.90 -13.75 -33.94
CA SER A 222 24.89 -12.70 -32.93
C SER A 222 24.40 -13.15 -31.55
N TRP A 223 23.63 -14.24 -31.48
CA TRP A 223 23.09 -14.75 -30.21
C TRP A 223 23.30 -16.25 -29.98
N CYS A 224 23.54 -17.03 -31.04
CA CYS A 224 23.80 -18.44 -30.95
C CYS A 224 25.31 -18.73 -30.95
N ARG A 225 25.86 -18.93 -29.74
CA ARG A 225 27.29 -19.28 -29.59
C ARG A 225 27.67 -20.61 -30.23
N TRP A 226 26.70 -21.49 -30.51
CA TRP A 226 26.96 -22.73 -31.25
C TRP A 226 27.49 -22.44 -32.66
N LYS A 227 27.03 -21.39 -33.33
CA LYS A 227 27.58 -21.00 -34.65
C LYS A 227 28.99 -20.41 -34.56
N GLN A 228 29.41 -19.95 -33.38
CA GLN A 228 30.74 -19.40 -33.15
C GLN A 228 31.75 -20.51 -32.81
N ASP A 229 31.35 -21.45 -31.94
CA ASP A 229 32.15 -22.63 -31.60
C ASP A 229 31.23 -23.86 -31.38
N PRO A 230 31.00 -24.66 -32.43
CA PRO A 230 30.14 -25.85 -32.35
C PRO A 230 30.69 -26.94 -31.41
N THR A 231 32.01 -26.98 -31.20
CA THR A 231 32.68 -28.09 -30.53
C THR A 231 32.65 -27.99 -29.00
N LEU A 232 32.65 -26.76 -28.47
CA LEU A 232 32.62 -26.49 -27.03
C LEU A 232 31.23 -26.02 -26.53
N TYR A 233 30.25 -25.88 -27.42
CA TYR A 233 28.97 -25.30 -27.08
C TYR A 233 28.20 -26.13 -26.04
N LYS A 234 27.84 -25.47 -24.95
CA LYS A 234 26.89 -25.96 -23.95
C LYS A 234 25.95 -24.83 -23.58
N HIS A 235 24.67 -25.15 -23.39
CA HIS A 235 23.71 -24.17 -22.91
C HIS A 235 24.09 -23.70 -21.51
N SER A 236 24.48 -22.42 -21.36
CA SER A 236 25.00 -21.92 -20.07
C SER A 236 23.96 -21.90 -18.94
N TYR A 237 22.67 -21.93 -19.28
CA TYR A 237 21.56 -21.74 -18.34
C TYR A 237 20.58 -22.92 -18.29
N LEU A 238 20.71 -23.91 -19.19
CA LEU A 238 19.92 -25.14 -19.11
C LEU A 238 20.53 -26.12 -18.09
N PRO A 239 19.70 -26.94 -17.42
CA PRO A 239 20.20 -27.98 -16.52
C PRO A 239 21.22 -28.89 -17.22
N TYR A 240 22.40 -29.05 -16.61
CA TYR A 240 23.49 -29.87 -17.14
C TYR A 240 24.03 -29.44 -18.51
N GLY A 241 23.65 -28.26 -19.00
CA GLY A 241 24.05 -27.73 -20.30
C GLY A 241 23.57 -28.55 -21.49
N LYS A 242 22.56 -29.40 -21.30
CA LYS A 242 21.99 -30.29 -22.31
C LYS A 242 20.75 -29.67 -22.95
N ASP A 243 20.48 -30.09 -24.17
CA ASP A 243 19.29 -29.72 -24.93
C ASP A 243 18.03 -30.28 -24.27
N LEU A 244 16.90 -29.61 -24.50
CA LEU A 244 15.59 -30.14 -24.15
C LEU A 244 15.22 -31.29 -25.10
N HIS A 245 14.47 -32.26 -24.59
CA HIS A 245 13.96 -33.42 -25.33
C HIS A 245 12.47 -33.62 -25.09
N GLY A 246 11.79 -34.21 -26.08
CA GLY A 246 10.37 -34.53 -26.04
C GLY A 246 9.54 -33.71 -27.04
N GLU A 247 8.92 -34.40 -28.01
CA GLU A 247 8.17 -33.76 -29.09
C GLU A 247 6.89 -33.06 -28.59
N GLU A 248 6.20 -33.66 -27.61
CA GLU A 248 5.02 -33.06 -26.98
C GLU A 248 5.33 -31.73 -26.30
N LEU A 249 6.48 -31.65 -25.61
CA LEU A 249 6.95 -30.43 -24.97
C LEU A 249 7.32 -29.37 -26.02
N LYS A 250 8.02 -29.77 -27.09
CA LYS A 250 8.39 -28.89 -28.19
C LYS A 250 7.16 -28.25 -28.84
N ASN A 251 6.14 -29.05 -29.12
CA ASN A 251 4.88 -28.59 -29.70
C ASN A 251 4.14 -27.64 -28.75
N ALA A 252 4.04 -28.00 -27.47
CA ALA A 252 3.41 -27.13 -26.48
C ALA A 252 4.13 -25.77 -26.28
N LEU A 253 5.46 -25.76 -26.38
CA LEU A 253 6.24 -24.52 -26.35
C LEU A 253 6.03 -23.72 -27.63
N ASN A 254 6.03 -24.35 -28.81
CA ASN A 254 5.72 -23.69 -30.07
C ASN A 254 4.33 -23.03 -30.04
N ASP A 255 3.31 -23.68 -29.47
CA ASP A 255 1.96 -23.12 -29.32
C ASP A 255 1.92 -21.88 -28.43
N ILE A 256 2.85 -21.76 -27.47
CA ILE A 256 2.99 -20.55 -26.64
C ILE A 256 3.73 -19.46 -27.43
N PHE A 257 4.86 -19.80 -28.03
CA PHE A 257 5.73 -18.84 -28.71
C PHE A 257 5.12 -18.32 -30.02
N CYS A 258 4.22 -19.07 -30.68
CA CYS A 258 3.60 -18.66 -31.93
C CYS A 258 2.79 -17.37 -31.83
N GLN A 259 2.26 -17.08 -30.65
CA GLN A 259 1.48 -15.87 -30.38
C GLN A 259 2.36 -14.63 -30.27
N TYR A 260 3.66 -14.78 -30.03
CA TYR A 260 4.58 -13.66 -29.87
C TYR A 260 5.33 -13.31 -31.16
N HIS A 261 5.23 -14.16 -32.19
CA HIS A 261 5.87 -13.93 -33.48
C HIS A 261 4.87 -13.74 -34.63
N SER A 262 3.61 -13.37 -34.34
CA SER A 262 2.68 -12.89 -35.37
C SER A 262 3.13 -11.51 -35.88
N ASP A 263 2.82 -11.18 -37.13
CA ASP A 263 3.25 -9.91 -37.75
C ASP A 263 2.78 -8.71 -36.90
N THR A 264 1.51 -8.72 -36.50
CA THR A 264 0.90 -7.69 -35.66
C THR A 264 1.56 -7.55 -34.29
N MET A 265 1.92 -8.67 -33.65
CA MET A 265 2.53 -8.63 -32.32
C MET A 265 3.97 -8.10 -32.37
N VAL A 266 4.71 -8.49 -33.41
CA VAL A 266 6.10 -8.08 -33.55
C VAL A 266 6.22 -6.61 -33.93
N GLU A 267 5.29 -6.08 -34.74
CA GLU A 267 5.16 -4.64 -34.97
C GLU A 267 4.95 -3.89 -33.65
N LYS A 268 4.00 -4.35 -32.81
CA LYS A 268 3.71 -3.75 -31.49
C LYS A 268 4.88 -3.85 -30.50
N LEU A 269 5.71 -4.88 -30.60
CA LEU A 269 6.82 -5.14 -29.68
C LEU A 269 8.14 -4.48 -30.12
N SER A 270 8.32 -4.26 -31.43
CA SER A 270 9.55 -3.72 -32.03
C SER A 270 10.08 -2.42 -31.41
N PRO A 271 9.26 -1.47 -30.91
CA PRO A 271 9.77 -0.24 -30.31
C PRO A 271 10.40 -0.45 -28.92
N ILE A 272 10.10 -1.57 -28.25
CA ILE A 272 10.57 -1.91 -26.89
C ILE A 272 10.15 -0.84 -25.87
N ASN A 273 8.87 -0.45 -25.92
CA ASN A 273 8.32 0.49 -24.95
C ASN A 273 7.93 -0.21 -23.64
N ASN A 274 7.89 0.57 -22.56
CA ASN A 274 7.42 0.12 -21.25
C ASN A 274 6.68 1.26 -20.53
N SER A 275 5.74 0.89 -19.68
CA SER A 275 4.93 1.81 -18.86
C SER A 275 5.59 2.17 -17.52
N GLN A 276 6.86 1.79 -17.29
CA GLN A 276 7.53 1.87 -15.98
C GLN A 276 7.55 3.30 -15.39
N ARG A 277 7.58 4.34 -16.25
CA ARG A 277 7.48 5.73 -15.82
C ARG A 277 6.11 6.05 -15.19
N ASN A 278 5.04 5.54 -15.78
CA ASN A 278 3.68 5.71 -15.28
C ASN A 278 3.51 4.94 -13.96
N GLU A 279 4.03 3.72 -13.88
CA GLU A 279 4.05 2.93 -12.65
C GLU A 279 4.82 3.62 -11.51
N SER A 280 5.94 4.25 -11.83
CA SER A 280 6.72 5.05 -10.86
C SER A 280 5.92 6.25 -10.34
N PHE A 281 5.23 6.96 -11.23
CA PHE A 281 4.34 8.06 -10.84
C PHE A 281 3.17 7.56 -9.99
N ASN A 282 2.49 6.50 -10.42
CA ASN A 282 1.39 5.88 -9.70
C ASN A 282 1.81 5.40 -8.30
N SER A 283 3.03 4.88 -8.15
CA SER A 283 3.61 4.54 -6.86
C SER A 283 3.80 5.77 -5.96
N THR A 284 4.25 6.89 -6.54
CA THR A 284 4.42 8.17 -5.83
C THR A 284 3.09 8.80 -5.41
N VAL A 285 2.05 8.63 -6.22
CA VAL A 285 0.67 9.00 -5.85
C VAL A 285 0.19 8.08 -4.72
N GLY A 286 0.33 6.77 -4.88
CA GLY A 286 -0.10 5.76 -3.90
C GLY A 286 0.55 5.90 -2.52
N SER A 287 1.78 6.43 -2.43
CA SER A 287 2.42 6.71 -1.14
C SER A 287 1.78 7.88 -0.39
N LYS A 288 1.19 8.84 -1.12
CA LYS A 288 0.49 10.00 -0.53
C LYS A 288 -1.01 9.76 -0.37
N THR A 289 -1.63 8.97 -1.25
CA THR A 289 -3.03 8.55 -1.21
C THR A 289 -3.15 7.03 -1.04
N PRO A 290 -2.80 6.49 0.14
CA PRO A 290 -2.81 5.05 0.35
C PRO A 290 -4.23 4.49 0.29
N LYS A 291 -4.42 3.36 -0.42
CA LYS A 291 -5.73 2.71 -0.62
C LYS A 291 -6.45 2.32 0.68
N ILE A 292 -5.72 2.19 1.79
CA ILE A 292 -6.28 1.90 3.12
C ILE A 292 -7.10 3.06 3.71
N ARG A 293 -6.98 4.27 3.15
CA ARG A 293 -7.74 5.44 3.59
C ARG A 293 -8.49 6.04 2.42
N PHE A 294 -9.78 6.31 2.62
CA PHE A 294 -10.61 6.91 1.59
C PHE A 294 -10.46 8.44 1.60
N TYR A 295 -9.81 8.97 0.56
CA TYR A 295 -9.69 10.41 0.32
C TYR A 295 -10.53 10.88 -0.88
N GLY A 296 -11.18 9.96 -1.60
CA GLY A 296 -11.86 10.26 -2.87
C GLY A 296 -12.91 11.37 -2.74
N GLY A 297 -12.91 12.32 -3.69
CA GLY A 297 -13.84 13.43 -3.72
C GLY A 297 -13.62 14.51 -2.65
N SER A 298 -12.42 14.57 -2.04
CA SER A 298 -12.04 15.59 -1.05
C SER A 298 -10.86 16.43 -1.51
N ASP A 299 -10.75 17.65 -0.97
CA ASP A 299 -9.59 18.54 -1.19
C ASP A 299 -8.26 17.90 -0.78
N SER A 300 -8.31 17.02 0.22
CA SER A 300 -7.12 16.28 0.65
C SER A 300 -6.58 15.38 -0.46
N ASN A 301 -7.44 14.76 -1.28
CA ASN A 301 -6.99 13.94 -2.40
C ASN A 301 -6.29 14.80 -3.46
N ASP A 302 -6.88 15.94 -3.82
CA ASP A 302 -6.33 16.85 -4.81
C ASP A 302 -4.96 17.37 -4.38
N PHE A 303 -4.83 17.81 -3.12
CA PHE A 303 -3.56 18.25 -2.56
C PHE A 303 -2.48 17.15 -2.59
N ARG A 304 -2.86 15.90 -2.26
CA ARG A 304 -1.93 14.76 -2.26
C ARG A 304 -1.48 14.37 -3.66
N VAL A 305 -2.40 14.35 -4.63
CA VAL A 305 -2.07 14.12 -6.04
C VAL A 305 -1.20 15.24 -6.58
N ALA A 306 -1.54 16.51 -6.31
CA ALA A 306 -0.73 17.67 -6.68
C ALA A 306 0.68 17.62 -6.07
N SER A 307 0.79 17.21 -4.81
CA SER A 307 2.09 17.00 -4.15
C SER A 307 2.91 15.89 -4.80
N ALA A 308 2.28 14.81 -5.29
CA ALA A 308 2.96 13.78 -6.07
C ALA A 308 3.43 14.31 -7.43
N VAL A 309 2.59 15.05 -8.15
CA VAL A 309 2.97 15.71 -9.41
C VAL A 309 4.14 16.67 -9.20
N ALA A 310 4.09 17.49 -8.16
CA ALA A 310 5.16 18.42 -7.82
C ALA A 310 6.47 17.68 -7.50
N GLN A 311 6.41 16.58 -6.74
CA GLN A 311 7.58 15.74 -6.47
C GLN A 311 8.16 15.16 -7.76
N THR A 312 7.33 14.59 -8.63
CA THR A 312 7.79 13.93 -9.87
C THR A 312 8.32 14.94 -10.90
N ASN A 313 7.69 16.09 -11.05
CA ASN A 313 8.01 17.05 -12.11
C ASN A 313 8.95 18.18 -11.67
N ARG A 314 8.95 18.57 -10.40
CA ARG A 314 9.61 19.80 -9.93
C ARG A 314 10.70 19.59 -8.90
N LEU A 315 10.77 18.43 -8.21
CA LEU A 315 11.78 18.23 -7.16
C LEU A 315 13.21 18.44 -7.68
N MET A 316 13.56 17.82 -8.81
CA MET A 316 14.91 17.97 -9.38
C MET A 316 15.22 19.39 -9.85
N ASN A 317 14.27 20.04 -10.54
CA ASN A 317 14.46 21.41 -11.02
C ASN A 317 14.53 22.41 -9.86
N PHE A 318 13.77 22.18 -8.78
CA PHE A 318 13.80 22.99 -7.57
C PHE A 318 15.15 22.87 -6.87
N ILE A 319 15.60 21.64 -6.61
CA ILE A 319 16.91 21.38 -5.99
C ILE A 319 18.04 22.00 -6.82
N GLU A 320 18.01 21.84 -8.14
CA GLU A 320 19.04 22.37 -9.03
C GLU A 320 19.08 23.91 -9.03
N LYS A 321 17.91 24.58 -9.04
CA LYS A 321 17.83 26.05 -8.96
C LYS A 321 18.29 26.56 -7.59
N SER A 322 17.82 25.96 -6.51
CA SER A 322 18.17 26.36 -5.15
C SER A 322 19.67 26.19 -4.88
N ALA A 323 20.28 25.07 -5.31
CA ALA A 323 21.72 24.87 -5.18
C ALA A 323 22.52 25.94 -5.95
N LYS A 324 22.15 26.21 -7.21
CA LYS A 324 22.81 27.22 -8.05
C LYS A 324 22.66 28.65 -7.53
N GLU A 325 21.51 29.00 -6.94
CA GLU A 325 21.31 30.32 -6.33
C GLU A 325 22.18 30.50 -5.08
N VAL A 326 22.27 29.47 -4.24
CA VAL A 326 23.12 29.51 -3.04
C VAL A 326 24.60 29.56 -3.42
N GLU A 327 25.06 28.78 -4.40
CA GLU A 327 26.43 28.83 -4.93
C GLU A 327 26.80 30.23 -5.47
N LYS A 328 25.86 30.97 -6.07
CA LYS A 328 26.11 32.36 -6.49
C LYS A 328 26.25 33.33 -5.31
N SER A 329 25.68 32.98 -4.15
CA SER A 329 25.65 33.85 -2.97
C SER A 329 26.83 33.63 -2.00
N THR A 330 27.65 32.59 -2.20
CA THR A 330 28.77 32.29 -1.31
C THR A 330 29.99 31.76 -2.06
N SER A 331 31.19 32.16 -1.62
CA SER A 331 32.47 31.61 -2.11
C SER A 331 32.88 30.30 -1.43
N LYS A 332 32.08 29.82 -0.47
CA LYS A 332 32.31 28.56 0.25
C LYS A 332 31.63 27.39 -0.46
N ASN A 333 32.20 26.19 -0.30
CA ASN A 333 31.62 24.98 -0.85
C ASN A 333 30.21 24.73 -0.28
N VAL A 334 29.21 24.58 -1.16
CA VAL A 334 27.80 24.42 -0.79
C VAL A 334 27.46 22.93 -0.78
N CYS A 335 27.00 22.42 0.35
CA CYS A 335 26.49 21.06 0.46
C CYS A 335 24.97 21.09 0.57
N SER A 336 24.29 20.42 -0.37
CA SER A 336 22.82 20.31 -0.36
C SER A 336 22.39 19.09 0.45
N VAL A 337 21.64 19.30 1.53
CA VAL A 337 21.13 18.20 2.38
C VAL A 337 19.61 18.09 2.26
N LEU A 338 19.12 16.97 1.75
CA LEU A 338 17.70 16.63 1.76
C LEU A 338 17.32 16.01 3.10
N VAL A 339 16.48 16.71 3.84
CA VAL A 339 16.05 16.35 5.19
C VAL A 339 14.64 15.73 5.13
N GLY A 340 14.46 14.52 5.65
CA GLY A 340 13.14 13.87 5.74
C GLY A 340 12.95 13.11 7.04
N HIS A 341 11.72 12.69 7.35
CA HIS A 341 11.40 11.96 8.58
C HIS A 341 11.35 10.46 8.35
N ASN A 342 12.20 9.70 9.06
CA ASN A 342 12.45 8.28 8.78
C ASN A 342 12.96 8.05 7.34
N ALA A 343 13.62 9.07 6.79
CA ALA A 343 14.05 9.12 5.39
C ALA A 343 15.01 7.99 5.05
N LYS A 344 15.88 7.58 5.99
CA LYS A 344 16.87 6.53 5.75
C LYS A 344 16.22 5.18 5.46
N ARG A 345 15.09 4.87 6.12
CA ARG A 345 14.37 3.60 5.94
C ARG A 345 13.39 3.62 4.79
N PHE A 346 12.80 4.78 4.47
CA PHE A 346 11.69 4.84 3.54
C PHE A 346 11.97 5.73 2.34
N ASP A 347 12.09 7.05 2.54
CA ASP A 347 12.12 8.00 1.43
C ASP A 347 13.38 7.85 0.55
N VAL A 348 14.55 7.63 1.14
CA VAL A 348 15.82 7.51 0.39
C VAL A 348 15.86 6.26 -0.48
N PRO A 349 15.57 5.04 0.02
CA PRO A 349 15.50 3.85 -0.83
C PRO A 349 14.43 3.95 -1.92
N VAL A 350 13.26 4.52 -1.62
CA VAL A 350 12.17 4.68 -2.59
C VAL A 350 12.55 5.70 -3.67
N LEU A 351 13.15 6.82 -3.29
CA LEU A 351 13.62 7.84 -4.22
C LEU A 351 14.71 7.29 -5.14
N LEU A 352 15.72 6.59 -4.59
CA LEU A 352 16.81 6.02 -5.39
C LEU A 352 16.34 4.87 -6.29
N ARG A 353 15.44 4.01 -5.82
CA ARG A 353 14.89 2.89 -6.61
C ARG A 353 14.02 3.36 -7.77
N ASN A 354 13.34 4.49 -7.61
CA ASN A 354 12.47 5.08 -8.63
C ASN A 354 13.19 6.11 -9.52
N SER A 355 14.44 6.45 -9.20
CA SER A 355 15.26 7.36 -9.99
C SER A 355 15.90 6.63 -11.17
N ASN A 356 15.99 7.29 -12.33
CA ASN A 356 16.75 6.78 -13.47
C ASN A 356 18.25 7.16 -13.35
N SER A 357 19.10 6.60 -14.21
CA SER A 357 20.54 6.87 -14.22
C SER A 357 20.89 8.37 -14.38
N SER A 358 20.05 9.12 -15.09
CA SER A 358 20.18 10.58 -15.27
C SER A 358 19.92 11.36 -13.97
N ILE A 359 18.94 10.93 -13.16
CA ILE A 359 18.65 11.55 -11.87
C ILE A 359 19.75 11.23 -10.86
N ILE A 360 20.28 10.00 -10.86
CA ILE A 360 21.38 9.60 -9.96
C ILE A 360 22.67 10.37 -10.29
N THR A 361 23.02 10.51 -11.57
CA THR A 361 24.17 11.34 -11.99
C THR A 361 23.99 12.80 -11.61
N LYS A 362 22.76 13.33 -11.68
CA LYS A 362 22.46 14.69 -11.19
C LYS A 362 22.58 14.81 -9.66
N PHE A 363 22.13 13.81 -8.90
CA PHE A 363 22.32 13.79 -7.45
C PHE A 363 23.81 13.78 -7.06
N GLN A 364 24.62 13.03 -7.81
CA GLN A 364 26.07 12.98 -7.64
C GLN A 364 26.74 14.30 -8.03
N SER A 365 26.35 14.93 -9.15
CA SER A 365 26.93 16.21 -9.56
C SER A 365 26.61 17.34 -8.59
N LEU A 366 25.44 17.30 -7.94
CA LEU A 366 25.01 18.29 -6.95
C LEU A 366 25.46 17.95 -5.52
N SER A 367 26.24 16.87 -5.32
CA SER A 367 26.74 16.41 -4.02
C SER A 367 25.65 16.35 -2.93
N ILE A 368 24.48 15.82 -3.27
CA ILE A 368 23.33 15.83 -2.36
C ILE A 368 23.46 14.76 -1.27
N CYS A 369 23.37 15.19 -0.02
CA CYS A 369 23.34 14.33 1.16
C CYS A 369 21.91 14.13 1.64
N PHE A 370 21.64 13.01 2.33
CA PHE A 370 20.33 12.76 2.97
C PHE A 370 20.46 12.78 4.48
N ALA A 371 19.53 13.44 5.16
CA ALA A 371 19.46 13.47 6.61
C ALA A 371 18.10 12.96 7.12
N ASP A 372 18.16 12.19 8.21
CA ASP A 372 16.98 11.60 8.84
C ASP A 372 16.65 12.35 10.14
N THR A 373 15.53 13.07 10.12
CA THR A 373 15.06 13.81 11.30
C THR A 373 14.66 12.89 12.44
N LEU A 374 14.29 11.63 12.20
CA LEU A 374 13.97 10.71 13.29
C LEU A 374 15.21 10.46 14.17
N THR A 375 16.39 10.32 13.55
CA THR A 375 17.66 10.19 14.29
C THR A 375 18.01 11.47 15.04
N LEU A 376 17.72 12.64 14.45
CA LEU A 376 17.91 13.93 15.12
C LEU A 376 16.96 14.09 16.32
N PHE A 377 15.68 13.71 16.17
CA PHE A 377 14.70 13.74 17.26
C PHE A 377 15.04 12.72 18.34
N GLU A 378 15.46 11.51 18.00
CA GLU A 378 15.93 10.52 18.98
C GLU A 378 17.15 11.02 19.77
N TYR A 379 18.07 11.72 19.10
CA TYR A 379 19.23 12.35 19.74
C TYR A 379 18.82 13.50 20.66
N LEU A 380 17.95 14.40 20.19
CA LEU A 380 17.43 15.50 20.98
C LEU A 380 16.66 14.99 22.20
N VAL A 381 15.75 14.03 22.01
CA VAL A 381 14.97 13.41 23.10
C VAL A 381 15.89 12.70 24.09
N LYS A 382 16.92 11.97 23.65
CA LYS A 382 17.88 11.32 24.57
C LYS A 382 18.72 12.32 25.37
N ASN A 383 19.03 13.48 24.81
CA ASN A 383 19.90 14.48 25.45
C ASN A 383 19.14 15.54 26.27
N SER A 384 17.80 15.62 26.17
CA SER A 384 17.00 16.67 26.82
C SER A 384 15.76 16.15 27.55
N ILE A 385 15.81 14.92 28.08
CA ILE A 385 14.75 14.38 28.95
C ILE A 385 14.52 15.30 30.17
N LEU A 386 15.58 15.88 30.73
CA LEU A 386 15.49 16.69 31.94
C LEU A 386 14.81 18.05 31.69
N ASP A 387 15.08 18.70 30.55
CA ASP A 387 14.50 20.00 30.22
C ASP A 387 13.04 19.89 29.78
N LEU A 388 12.66 18.82 29.07
CA LEU A 388 11.27 18.54 28.69
C LEU A 388 10.37 18.26 29.89
N LEU A 389 10.87 17.52 30.90
CA LEU A 389 10.13 17.26 32.14
C LEU A 389 9.90 18.54 32.95
N ASN A 390 10.90 19.45 32.98
CA ASN A 390 10.81 20.72 33.70
C ASN A 390 9.88 21.73 33.01
N HIS A 391 9.84 21.76 31.67
CA HIS A 391 9.01 22.71 30.92
C HIS A 391 7.57 22.22 30.69
N CYS A 392 7.33 20.92 30.55
CA CYS A 392 6.02 20.40 30.18
C CYS A 392 5.12 20.00 31.35
N LYS A 393 5.63 20.00 32.60
CA LYS A 393 4.88 19.58 33.81
C LYS A 393 3.94 18.38 33.54
N PRO A 394 4.47 17.23 33.08
CA PRO A 394 3.64 16.13 32.67
C PRO A 394 2.78 15.62 33.84
N ILE A 395 1.49 15.49 33.60
CA ILE A 395 0.50 14.97 34.55
C ILE A 395 0.74 13.47 34.70
N SER A 396 0.80 12.98 35.94
CA SER A 396 0.99 11.55 36.20
C SER A 396 -0.19 10.73 35.66
N PHE A 397 0.02 9.44 35.41
CA PHE A 397 -1.05 8.55 34.93
C PHE A 397 -2.29 8.56 35.85
N ASN A 398 -2.09 8.62 37.17
CA ASN A 398 -3.17 8.63 38.14
C ASN A 398 -3.95 9.96 38.09
N GLU A 399 -3.24 11.09 38.00
CA GLU A 399 -3.88 12.41 37.85
C GLU A 399 -4.66 12.52 36.52
N ALA A 400 -4.10 12.01 35.42
CA ALA A 400 -4.79 11.99 34.12
C ALA A 400 -6.01 11.06 34.13
N TYR A 401 -5.93 9.95 34.87
CA TYR A 401 -7.04 9.02 35.06
C TYR A 401 -8.16 9.65 35.91
N ASP A 402 -7.81 10.31 37.00
CA ASP A 402 -8.75 10.99 37.89
C ASP A 402 -9.42 12.19 37.19
N ASP A 403 -8.67 12.95 36.39
CA ASP A 403 -9.22 14.02 35.55
C ASP A 403 -10.22 13.48 34.52
N ASN A 404 -9.92 12.34 33.89
CA ASN A 404 -10.83 11.72 32.93
C ASN A 404 -12.10 11.20 33.63
N LEU A 405 -11.96 10.62 34.82
CA LEU A 405 -13.08 10.18 35.64
C LEU A 405 -13.96 11.36 36.09
N TYR A 406 -13.33 12.48 36.48
CA TYR A 406 -14.00 13.74 36.82
C TYR A 406 -14.75 14.32 35.61
N LEU A 407 -14.11 14.38 34.43
CA LEU A 407 -14.74 14.86 33.20
C LEU A 407 -15.92 13.98 32.77
N CYS A 408 -15.81 12.65 32.89
CA CYS A 408 -16.91 11.73 32.62
C CYS A 408 -18.08 11.91 33.60
N LYS A 409 -17.81 12.08 34.90
CA LYS A 409 -18.85 12.36 35.90
C LYS A 409 -19.51 13.71 35.64
N ARG A 410 -18.74 14.75 35.35
CA ARG A 410 -19.23 16.09 35.00
C ARG A 410 -20.11 16.05 33.76
N HIS A 411 -19.74 15.28 32.74
CA HIS A 411 -20.54 15.12 31.53
C HIS A 411 -21.89 14.45 31.82
N LYS A 412 -21.89 13.32 32.55
CA LYS A 412 -23.12 12.62 32.96
C LYS A 412 -24.04 13.51 33.80
N LEU A 413 -23.48 14.30 34.72
CA LEU A 413 -24.27 15.24 35.53
C LEU A 413 -24.82 16.38 34.67
N SER A 414 -24.05 16.90 33.71
CA SER A 414 -24.50 17.93 32.76
C SER A 414 -25.67 17.44 31.88
N GLU A 415 -25.69 16.16 31.51
CA GLU A 415 -26.79 15.57 30.74
C GLU A 415 -28.11 15.54 31.51
N THR A 416 -28.08 15.48 32.85
CA THR A 416 -29.29 15.51 33.68
C THR A 416 -30.09 16.81 33.57
N PHE A 417 -29.48 17.87 33.06
CA PHE A 417 -30.13 19.17 32.80
C PHE A 417 -30.71 19.27 31.38
N GLY A 418 -30.34 18.33 30.51
CA GLY A 418 -30.73 18.26 29.10
C GLY A 418 -32.25 18.16 28.95
N SER A 419 -32.82 18.92 28.00
CA SER A 419 -34.27 18.98 27.69
C SER A 419 -35.20 19.47 28.81
N LEU A 420 -34.66 19.88 29.97
CA LEU A 420 -35.42 20.38 31.12
C LEU A 420 -35.14 21.86 31.38
N LEU A 421 -33.91 22.18 31.81
CA LEU A 421 -33.46 23.57 32.05
C LEU A 421 -32.47 24.05 30.98
N TYR A 422 -31.90 23.11 30.23
CA TYR A 422 -30.89 23.36 29.21
C TYR A 422 -31.16 22.50 27.98
N ASP A 423 -31.29 23.12 26.81
CA ASP A 423 -31.38 22.42 25.53
C ASP A 423 -30.32 22.98 24.58
N ASN A 424 -29.45 22.10 24.09
CA ASN A 424 -28.34 22.44 23.20
C ASN A 424 -28.80 22.72 21.76
N SER A 425 -30.08 22.44 21.45
CA SER A 425 -30.62 22.45 20.09
C SER A 425 -31.50 23.67 19.78
N CYS A 426 -32.00 24.38 20.79
CA CYS A 426 -32.80 25.59 20.67
C CYS A 426 -32.17 26.69 21.52
N GLY A 427 -31.82 27.83 20.92
CA GLY A 427 -31.17 28.97 21.59
C GLY A 427 -32.00 29.68 22.67
N LYS A 428 -32.99 29.03 23.27
CA LYS A 428 -33.76 29.48 24.44
C LYS A 428 -33.63 28.45 25.57
N SER A 429 -32.49 28.45 26.26
CA SER A 429 -32.27 27.70 27.49
C SER A 429 -32.46 28.60 28.71
N THR A 430 -33.17 28.13 29.74
CA THR A 430 -33.43 28.88 30.97
C THR A 430 -32.15 29.21 31.75
N ILE A 431 -31.15 28.31 31.68
CA ILE A 431 -29.81 28.52 32.22
C ILE A 431 -28.77 28.34 31.11
N SER A 432 -27.66 29.07 31.17
CA SER A 432 -26.62 29.00 30.14
C SER A 432 -25.81 27.70 30.24
N LYS A 433 -25.22 27.27 29.12
CA LYS A 433 -24.30 26.11 29.07
C LYS A 433 -23.20 26.21 30.12
N CYS A 434 -22.61 27.39 30.26
CA CYS A 434 -21.55 27.67 31.23
C CYS A 434 -22.04 27.49 32.68
N MET A 435 -23.30 27.84 32.98
CA MET A 435 -23.89 27.61 34.31
C MET A 435 -24.08 26.11 34.60
N VAL A 436 -24.62 25.36 33.63
CA VAL A 436 -24.78 23.90 33.75
C VAL A 436 -23.44 23.21 33.98
N GLU A 437 -22.43 23.60 33.22
CA GLU A 437 -21.08 23.04 33.34
C GLU A 437 -20.42 23.34 34.69
N LYS A 438 -20.69 24.51 35.29
CA LYS A 438 -20.23 24.87 36.64
C LYS A 438 -20.94 24.07 37.73
N ILE A 439 -22.27 23.95 37.65
CA ILE A 439 -23.08 23.17 38.61
C ILE A 439 -22.68 21.70 38.59
N ALA A 440 -22.56 21.11 37.39
CA ALA A 440 -22.10 19.74 37.20
C ALA A 440 -20.64 19.56 37.66
N GLY A 441 -19.81 20.59 37.47
CA GLY A 441 -18.42 20.63 37.96
C GLY A 441 -18.32 20.62 39.49
N SER A 442 -19.33 21.12 40.20
CA SER A 442 -19.49 21.01 41.66
C SER A 442 -20.10 19.68 42.13
N GLY A 443 -20.37 18.74 41.20
CA GLY A 443 -20.90 17.42 41.53
C GLY A 443 -22.42 17.35 41.71
N LEU A 444 -23.16 18.39 41.32
CA LEU A 444 -24.61 18.48 41.51
C LEU A 444 -25.38 18.12 40.24
N SER A 445 -26.39 17.25 40.37
CA SER A 445 -27.33 16.92 39.30
C SER A 445 -28.60 17.79 39.37
N TYR A 446 -29.41 17.77 38.30
CA TYR A 446 -30.72 18.43 38.31
C TYR A 446 -31.63 17.94 39.45
N ALA A 447 -31.61 16.64 39.74
CA ALA A 447 -32.40 16.06 40.82
C ALA A 447 -32.00 16.60 42.21
N ASN A 448 -30.71 16.88 42.42
CA ASN A 448 -30.25 17.48 43.67
C ASN A 448 -30.80 18.89 43.85
N LEU A 449 -30.76 19.70 42.78
CA LEU A 449 -31.29 21.06 42.82
C LEU A 449 -32.82 21.08 42.96
N LYS A 450 -33.52 20.16 42.29
CA LYS A 450 -34.96 19.99 42.44
C LYS A 450 -35.34 19.62 43.88
N ASN A 451 -34.63 18.66 44.49
CA ASN A 451 -34.87 18.28 45.88
C ASN A 451 -34.60 19.43 46.88
N ILE A 452 -33.60 20.27 46.62
CA ILE A 452 -33.31 21.45 47.45
C ILE A 452 -34.42 22.50 47.29
N PHE A 453 -34.87 22.72 46.07
CA PHE A 453 -35.98 23.63 45.78
C PHE A 453 -37.30 23.16 46.41
N ASP A 454 -37.61 21.87 46.31
CA ASP A 454 -38.84 21.29 46.85
C ASP A 454 -38.85 21.35 48.40
N LYS A 455 -37.69 21.28 49.06
CA LYS A 455 -37.57 21.35 50.53
C LYS A 455 -37.49 22.77 51.10
N PHE A 456 -36.83 23.70 50.40
CA PHE A 456 -36.48 25.02 50.96
C PHE A 456 -36.96 26.21 50.10
N GLY A 457 -37.69 25.93 49.01
CA GLY A 457 -38.15 26.93 48.05
C GLY A 457 -37.02 27.69 47.36
N ARG A 458 -37.32 28.86 46.78
CA ARG A 458 -36.32 29.70 46.09
C ARG A 458 -35.12 30.07 46.96
N LYS A 459 -35.31 30.22 48.29
CA LYS A 459 -34.23 30.59 49.21
C LYS A 459 -33.14 29.52 49.32
N GLY A 460 -33.45 28.26 49.02
CA GLY A 460 -32.48 27.16 49.03
C GLY A 460 -31.51 27.15 47.84
N LEU A 461 -31.81 27.88 46.75
CA LEU A 461 -30.99 27.89 45.53
C LEU A 461 -30.09 29.15 45.38
N VAL A 462 -30.27 30.15 46.25
CA VAL A 462 -29.68 31.51 46.08
C VAL A 462 -28.70 31.83 47.21
N ARG A 463 -28.23 30.84 47.97
CA ARG A 463 -27.32 31.06 49.09
C ARG A 463 -25.87 30.76 48.76
#